data_AF-A0A351ELD7-F1
#
_entry.id   AF-A0A351ELD7-F1
#
_cell.length_a   1.000
_cell.length_b   1.000
_cell.length_c   1.000
_cell.angle_alpha   90.00
_cell.angle_beta   90.00
_cell.angle_gamma   90.00
#
_symmetry.space_group_name_H-M   'P 1'
#
loop_
_entity.id
_entity.type
_entity.pdbx_description
1 polymer ?
#
loop_
_entity_poly.entity_id
_entity_poly.type
_entity_poly.pdbx_seq_one_letter_code
_entity_poly.pdbx_strand_id
1 'polypeptide(L)' 'MTDIINFIFHGSVEALIVLARLLGITYEEINVWLFVIAWPILTLLLLYAVFFLVRQNHQLRREAHV' A
#
# COMPACT_ATOMS: atom_id res chain seq x y z
N MET A 1 15.08 -22.89 -6.28
CA MET A 1 14.38 -22.17 -5.17
C MET A 1 14.80 -20.70 -5.11
N THR A 2 16.02 -20.36 -5.56
CA THR A 2 16.50 -18.99 -5.75
C THR A 2 15.94 -18.30 -7.00
N ASP A 3 15.60 -19.04 -8.05
CA ASP A 3 15.27 -18.46 -9.37
C ASP A 3 14.00 -17.62 -9.34
N ILE A 4 12.97 -18.06 -8.61
CA ILE A 4 11.71 -17.32 -8.45
C ILE A 4 11.93 -16.05 -7.62
N ILE A 5 12.72 -16.14 -6.55
CA ILE A 5 13.04 -14.97 -5.70
C ILE A 5 13.81 -13.93 -6.52
N ASN A 6 14.81 -14.37 -7.29
CA ASN A 6 15.58 -13.50 -8.17
C ASN A 6 14.69 -12.85 -9.23
N PHE A 7 13.79 -13.62 -9.86
CA PHE A 7 12.86 -13.08 -10.85
C PHE A 7 11.96 -11.99 -10.27
N ILE A 8 11.34 -12.25 -9.10
CA ILE A 8 10.46 -11.28 -8.44
C ILE A 8 11.25 -10.05 -7.99
N PHE A 9 12.42 -10.25 -7.39
CA PHE A 9 13.26 -9.15 -6.90
C PHE A 9 13.71 -8.25 -8.06
N HIS A 10 14.32 -8.83 -9.11
CA HIS A 10 14.80 -8.07 -10.26
C HIS A 10 13.66 -7.36 -10.98
N GLY A 11 12.52 -8.04 -11.19
CA GLY A 11 11.35 -7.43 -11.82
C GLY A 11 10.79 -6.27 -11.02
N SER A 12 10.74 -6.40 -9.68
CA SER A 12 10.27 -5.31 -8.79
C SER A 12 11.21 -4.11 -8.82
N VAL A 13 12.52 -4.35 -8.77
CA VAL A 13 13.56 -3.31 -8.83
C VAL A 13 13.53 -2.59 -10.18
N GLU A 14 13.44 -3.34 -11.29
CA GLU A 14 13.38 -2.77 -12.64
C GLU A 14 12.14 -1.90 -12.82
N ALA A 15 10.96 -2.37 -12.37
CA ALA A 15 9.73 -1.58 -12.41
C ALA A 15 9.87 -0.27 -11.62
N LEU A 16 10.50 -0.31 -10.43
CA LEU A 16 10.76 0.89 -9.64
C LEU A 16 11.73 1.85 -10.32
N ILE A 17 12.79 1.34 -10.95
CA ILE A 17 13.74 2.17 -11.70
C ILE A 17 13.06 2.85 -12.88
N VAL A 18 12.20 2.14 -13.61
CA VAL A 18 11.42 2.72 -14.71
C VAL A 18 10.52 3.83 -14.18
N LEU A 19 9.82 3.60 -13.07
CA LEU A 19 8.97 4.60 -12.44
C LEU A 19 9.77 5.82 -11.95
N ALA A 20 10.95 5.60 -11.36
CA ALA A 20 11.85 6.67 -10.94
C ALA A 20 12.29 7.54 -12.12
N ARG A 21 12.67 6.90 -13.25
CA ARG A 21 13.01 7.61 -14.49
C ARG A 21 11.84 8.40 -15.06
N LEU A 22 10.62 7.86 -15.02
CA LEU A 22 9.42 8.56 -15.47
C LEU A 22 9.11 9.80 -14.61
N LEU A 23 9.38 9.72 -13.31
CA LEU A 23 9.19 10.82 -12.36
C LEU A 23 10.38 11.78 -12.30
N GLY A 24 11.51 11.45 -12.95
CA GLY A 24 12.74 12.24 -12.93
C GLY A 24 13.47 12.24 -11.58
N ILE A 25 13.25 11.22 -10.74
CA ILE A 25 13.85 11.07 -9.41
C ILE A 25 14.80 9.87 -9.35
N THR A 26 15.61 9.75 -8.30
CA THR A 26 16.52 8.61 -8.13
C THR A 26 15.79 7.36 -7.59
N TYR A 27 16.46 6.21 -7.71
CA TYR A 27 15.96 4.95 -7.18
C TYR A 27 15.84 4.99 -5.65
N GLU A 28 16.78 5.65 -4.97
CA GLU A 28 16.75 5.83 -3.52
C GLU A 28 15.56 6.70 -3.09
N GLU A 29 15.29 7.77 -3.82
CA GLU A 29 14.17 8.68 -3.54
C GLU A 29 12.83 7.98 -3.69
N ILE A 30 12.61 7.24 -4.79
CA ILE A 30 11.34 6.55 -5.00
C ILE A 30 11.08 5.48 -3.94
N ASN A 31 12.13 4.80 -3.46
CA ASN A 31 12.01 3.83 -2.38
C ASN A 31 11.49 4.49 -1.09
N VAL A 32 12.02 5.65 -0.71
CA VAL A 32 11.56 6.39 0.48
C VAL A 32 10.12 6.85 0.28
N TRP A 33 9.78 7.43 -0.86
CA TRP A 33 8.42 7.86 -1.16
C TRP A 33 7.40 6.71 -1.09
N LEU A 34 7.73 5.54 -1.64
CA LEU A 34 6.82 4.40 -1.69
C LEU A 34 6.68 3.71 -0.33
N PHE A 35 7.80 3.34 0.30
CA PHE A 35 7.77 2.48 1.49
C PHE A 35 7.65 3.24 2.80
N VAL A 36 8.17 4.47 2.88
CA VAL A 36 8.19 5.26 4.12
C VAL A 36 7.03 6.24 4.18
N ILE A 37 6.55 6.74 3.04
CA ILE A 37 5.50 7.77 2.99
C ILE A 37 4.17 7.19 2.51
N ALA A 38 4.12 6.65 1.30
CA ALA A 38 2.87 6.17 0.72
C ALA A 38 2.31 4.97 1.50
N TRP A 39 3.15 4.02 1.90
CA TRP A 39 2.69 2.81 2.60
C TRP A 39 2.08 3.09 3.99
N PRO A 40 2.70 3.90 4.88
CA PRO A 40 2.05 4.25 6.14
C PRO A 40 0.76 5.06 5.96
N ILE A 41 0.73 6.00 5.00
CA ILE A 41 -0.49 6.77 4.69
C ILE A 41 -1.62 5.83 4.24
N LEU A 42 -1.34 4.92 3.31
CA LEU A 42 -2.31 3.93 2.84
C LEU A 42 -2.82 3.07 4.01
N THR A 43 -1.92 2.61 4.88
CA THR A 43 -2.27 1.81 6.05
C THR A 43 -3.18 2.59 7.01
N LEU A 44 -2.89 3.87 7.27
CA LEU A 44 -3.72 4.73 8.12
C LEU A 44 -5.09 4.98 7.50
N LEU A 45 -5.18 5.20 6.19
CA LEU A 45 -6.45 5.36 5.49
C LEU A 45 -7.29 4.08 5.56
N LEU A 46 -6.68 2.92 5.35
CA LEU A 46 -7.36 1.63 5.48
C LEU A 46 -7.83 1.39 6.92
N LEU A 47 -7.01 1.71 7.92
CA LEU A 47 -7.38 1.59 9.33
C LEU A 47 -8.57 2.49 9.67
N TYR A 48 -8.56 3.74 9.18
CA TYR A 48 -9.68 4.66 9.33
C TYR A 48 -10.95 4.12 8.66
N ALA A 49 -10.85 3.63 7.43
CA ALA A 49 -11.97 3.07 6.69
C ALA A 49 -12.58 1.85 7.39
N VAL A 50 -11.75 0.93 7.88
CA VAL A 50 -12.19 -0.24 8.66
C VAL A 50 -12.91 0.21 9.93
N PHE A 51 -12.34 1.15 10.67
CA PHE A 51 -12.94 1.65 11.90
C PHE A 51 -14.31 2.31 11.65
N PHE A 52 -14.42 3.11 10.59
CA PHE A 52 -15.67 3.74 10.19
C PHE A 52 -16.72 2.70 9.76
N LEU A 53 -16.31 1.70 8.97
CA LEU A 53 -17.20 0.63 8.51
C LEU A 53 -17.69 -0.26 9.66
N VAL A 54 -16.82 -0.56 10.62
CA VAL A 54 -17.19 -1.31 11.84
C VAL A 54 -18.23 -0.53 12.65
N ARG A 55 -18.02 0.78 12.85
CA ARG A 55 -18.98 1.63 13.57
C ARG A 55 -20.37 1.64 12.91
N GLN A 56 -20.42 1.81 11.59
CA GLN A 56 -21.68 1.78 10.83
C GLN A 56 -22.37 0.42 10.91
N ASN A 57 -21.62 -0.67 10.71
CA ASN A 57 -22.18 -2.03 10.83
C ASN A 57 -22.76 -2.31 12.22
N HIS A 58 -22.13 -1.80 13.28
CA HIS A 58 -22.70 -1.93 14.63
C HIS A 58 -24.02 -1.16 14.81
N GLN A 59 -24.19 -0.01 14.16
CA GLN A 59 -25.44 0.76 14.20
C GLN A 59 -26.54 0.06 13.40
N LEU A 60 -26.24 -0.33 12.16
CA LEU A 60 -27.18 -1.04 11.29
C LEU A 60 -27.67 -2.35 11.90
N ARG A 61 -26.79 -3.11 12.58
CA ARG A 61 -27.19 -4.33 13.30
C ARG A 61 -28.15 -4.07 14.46
N ARG A 62 -28.08 -2.91 15.12
CA ARG A 62 -29.02 -2.57 16.20
C ARG A 62 -30.40 -2.24 15.63
N GLU A 63 -30.44 -1.52 14.52
CA GLU A 63 -31.69 -1.17 13.83
C GLU A 63 -32.38 -2.38 13.20
N ALA A 64 -31.60 -3.35 12.69
CA ALA A 64 -32.15 -4.57 12.09
C ALA A 64 -32.68 -5.62 13.09
N HIS A 65 -32.38 -5.46 14.38
CA HIS A 65 -32.85 -6.34 15.46
C HIS A 65 -33.98 -5.71 16.32
N VAL A 66 -34.56 -4.60 15.88
CA VAL A 66 -35.83 -4.02 16.37
C VAL A 66 -36.92 -4.35 15.36
#